data_AF-A0A517VDR6-F1
#
_entry.id   AF-A0A517VDR6-F1
#
_cell.length_a   1.000
_cell.length_b   1.000
_cell.length_c   1.000
_cell.angle_alpha   90.00
_cell.angle_beta   90.00
_cell.angle_gamma   90.00
#
_symmetry.space_group_name_H-M   'P 1'
#
loop_
_entity.id
_entity.type
_entity.pdbx_description
1 polymer ?
#
loop_
_entity_poly.entity_id
_entity_poly.type
_entity_poly.pdbx_seq_one_letter_code
_entity_poly.pdbx_strand_id
1 'polypeptide(L)'
;MALTDIDKNLLRRCLAEEPGAWKDFVDRFIGLFTHVIHHTAHARSIRVTDNDVDDLLSEVFLVLLANDYRVLRNFRGNSSLATYLTVVSRRVVVKKMVERRMAEALGHVSTKSKMEYASEEHARHQQVVEDQEEIQNMIRQLPPADAQIVEQYHLQGKSYQQISSELDIPENSIGPTLSRARNRMRENQSNTRTL
;
A
#
# COMPACT_ATOMS: atom_id res chain seq x y z
N MET A 1 -26.57 3.73 -7.26
CA MET A 1 -25.14 4.03 -7.00
C MET A 1 -24.94 5.54 -7.04
N ALA A 2 -25.34 6.26 -5.98
CA ALA A 2 -25.37 7.74 -5.92
C ALA A 2 -24.38 8.32 -4.89
N LEU A 3 -23.53 7.48 -4.28
CA LEU A 3 -22.65 7.91 -3.17
C LEU A 3 -21.36 8.59 -3.64
N THR A 4 -20.93 8.36 -4.89
CA THR A 4 -19.64 8.86 -5.41
C THR A 4 -19.57 10.37 -5.51
N ASP A 5 -20.66 11.06 -5.85
CA ASP A 5 -20.64 12.52 -5.98
C ASP A 5 -20.61 13.20 -4.61
N ILE A 6 -21.27 12.60 -3.62
CA ILE A 6 -21.20 13.04 -2.23
C ILE A 6 -19.77 12.80 -1.68
N ASP A 7 -19.16 11.65 -1.99
CA ASP A 7 -17.77 11.35 -1.63
C ASP A 7 -16.79 12.37 -2.25
N LYS A 8 -16.95 12.67 -3.54
CA LYS A 8 -16.11 13.63 -4.27
C LYS A 8 -16.29 15.05 -3.73
N ASN A 9 -17.51 15.45 -3.39
CA ASN A 9 -17.76 16.75 -2.77
C ASN A 9 -17.07 16.84 -1.40
N LEU A 10 -17.25 15.82 -0.56
CA LEU A 10 -16.61 15.74 0.75
C LEU A 10 -15.07 15.81 0.65
N LEU A 11 -14.50 15.07 -0.30
CA LEU A 11 -13.07 15.11 -0.60
C LEU A 11 -12.63 16.52 -1.01
N ARG A 12 -13.37 17.18 -1.90
CA ARG A 12 -13.04 18.56 -2.31
C ARG A 12 -13.03 19.51 -1.12
N ARG A 13 -14.05 19.44 -0.25
CA ARG A 13 -14.14 20.26 0.97
C ARG A 13 -12.95 20.00 1.90
N CYS A 14 -12.54 18.74 2.04
CA CYS A 14 -11.34 18.38 2.84
C CYS A 14 -10.06 18.97 2.24
N LEU A 15 -9.87 18.87 0.92
CA LEU A 15 -8.69 19.38 0.22
C LEU A 15 -8.63 20.91 0.17
N ALA A 16 -9.76 21.58 0.37
CA ALA A 16 -9.89 23.02 0.54
C ALA A 16 -9.81 23.46 2.02
N GLU A 17 -9.57 22.52 2.93
CA GLU A 17 -9.48 22.76 4.39
C GLU A 17 -10.70 23.49 4.97
N GLU A 18 -11.89 23.20 4.43
CA GLU A 18 -13.12 23.79 4.95
C GLU A 18 -13.37 23.35 6.41
N PRO A 19 -13.85 24.26 7.28
CA PRO A 19 -14.16 23.93 8.66
C PRO A 19 -15.10 22.71 8.77
N GLY A 20 -14.71 21.72 9.58
CA GLY A 20 -15.49 20.52 9.82
C GLY A 20 -15.43 19.45 8.71
N ALA A 21 -14.87 19.74 7.54
CA ALA A 21 -14.82 18.78 6.44
C ALA A 21 -14.03 17.51 6.78
N TRP A 22 -12.92 17.66 7.51
CA TRP A 22 -12.15 16.51 7.97
C TRP A 22 -12.94 15.62 8.95
N LYS A 23 -13.72 16.24 9.85
CA LYS A 23 -14.59 15.49 10.77
C LYS A 23 -15.64 14.69 9.99
N ASP A 24 -16.32 15.35 9.04
CA ASP A 24 -17.30 14.70 8.16
C ASP A 24 -16.67 13.50 7.39
N PHE A 25 -15.42 13.66 6.95
CA PHE A 25 -14.66 12.60 6.29
C PHE A 25 -14.35 11.42 7.21
N VAL A 26 -13.89 11.70 8.43
CA VAL A 26 -13.65 10.68 9.45
C VAL A 26 -14.95 9.94 9.77
N ASP A 27 -16.03 10.65 10.08
CA ASP A 27 -17.33 10.06 10.42
C ASP A 27 -17.86 9.15 9.30
N ARG A 28 -17.61 9.52 8.04
CA ARG A 28 -18.02 8.72 6.88
C ARG A 28 -17.18 7.46 6.66
N PHE A 29 -15.87 7.53 6.84
CA PHE A 29 -14.94 6.45 6.45
C PHE A 29 -14.34 5.66 7.61
N ILE A 30 -14.57 6.06 8.87
CA ILE A 30 -14.03 5.34 10.04
C ILE A 30 -14.46 3.87 10.05
N GLY A 31 -15.74 3.59 9.78
CA GLY A 31 -16.24 2.21 9.71
C GLY A 31 -15.57 1.38 8.61
N LEU A 32 -15.23 2.01 7.48
CA LEU A 32 -14.46 1.36 6.41
C LEU A 32 -13.05 1.00 6.89
N PHE A 33 -12.35 1.94 7.54
CA PHE A 33 -11.00 1.71 8.01
C PHE A 33 -10.94 0.65 9.11
N THR A 34 -11.87 0.69 10.07
CA THR A 34 -12.03 -0.35 11.09
C THR A 34 -12.26 -1.72 10.45
N HIS A 35 -13.13 -1.81 9.45
CA HIS A 35 -13.37 -3.06 8.71
C HIS A 35 -12.08 -3.58 8.04
N VAL A 36 -11.33 -2.71 7.36
CA VAL A 36 -10.05 -3.07 6.71
C VAL A 36 -9.03 -3.58 7.73
N ILE A 37 -8.95 -2.95 8.91
CA ILE A 37 -8.06 -3.37 10.00
C ILE A 37 -8.40 -4.78 10.46
N HIS A 38 -9.65 -5.04 10.86
CA HIS A 38 -10.06 -6.36 11.34
C HIS A 38 -9.93 -7.44 10.26
N HIS A 39 -10.30 -7.14 9.02
CA HIS A 39 -10.16 -8.09 7.92
C HIS A 39 -8.68 -8.43 7.68
N THR A 40 -7.80 -7.42 7.70
CA THR A 40 -6.35 -7.63 7.52
C THR A 40 -5.74 -8.44 8.68
N ALA A 41 -6.15 -8.15 9.92
CA ALA A 41 -5.72 -8.89 11.10
C ALA A 41 -6.14 -10.36 11.00
N HIS A 42 -7.42 -10.61 10.70
CA HIS A 42 -7.98 -11.95 10.55
C HIS A 42 -7.28 -12.75 9.45
N ALA A 43 -7.09 -12.16 8.26
CA ALA A 43 -6.40 -12.80 7.14
C ALA A 43 -4.93 -13.15 7.44
N ARG A 44 -4.31 -12.51 8.43
CA ARG A 44 -2.93 -12.77 8.87
C ARG A 44 -2.87 -13.55 10.19
N SER A 45 -4.02 -13.99 10.72
CA SER A 45 -4.14 -14.67 12.01
C SER A 45 -3.53 -13.87 13.17
N ILE A 46 -3.60 -12.54 13.09
CA ILE A 46 -3.14 -11.62 14.12
C ILE A 46 -4.36 -11.25 14.98
N ARG A 47 -4.21 -11.35 16.30
CA ARG A 47 -5.18 -10.79 17.24
C ARG A 47 -4.89 -9.31 17.41
N VAL A 48 -5.93 -8.49 17.34
CA VAL A 48 -5.87 -7.05 17.58
C VAL A 48 -6.80 -6.70 18.73
N THR A 49 -6.33 -5.85 19.63
CA THR A 49 -7.12 -5.22 20.68
C THR A 49 -7.77 -3.94 20.17
N ASP A 50 -8.73 -3.37 20.90
CA ASP A 50 -9.34 -2.08 20.53
C ASP A 50 -8.29 -0.96 20.46
N ASN A 51 -7.32 -0.96 21.39
CA ASN A 51 -6.19 -0.02 21.35
C ASN A 51 -5.34 -0.19 20.08
N ASP A 52 -5.13 -1.42 19.61
CA ASP A 52 -4.40 -1.65 18.36
C ASP A 52 -5.17 -1.11 17.15
N VAL A 53 -6.50 -1.22 17.17
CA VAL A 53 -7.35 -0.65 16.11
C VAL A 53 -7.25 0.87 16.10
N ASP A 54 -7.34 1.51 17.27
CA ASP A 54 -7.23 2.97 17.39
C ASP A 54 -5.86 3.51 16.93
N ASP A 55 -4.78 2.81 17.27
CA ASP A 55 -3.44 3.14 16.79
C ASP A 55 -3.33 2.98 15.27
N LEU A 56 -3.87 1.91 14.71
CA LEU A 56 -3.83 1.65 13.27
C LEU A 56 -4.69 2.65 12.50
N LEU A 57 -5.85 3.04 13.04
CA LEU A 57 -6.67 4.13 12.51
C LEU A 57 -5.87 5.44 12.50
N SER A 58 -5.21 5.75 13.62
CA SER A 58 -4.37 6.95 13.73
C SER A 58 -3.27 6.97 12.67
N GLU A 59 -2.59 5.85 12.42
CA GLU A 59 -1.59 5.76 11.36
C GLU A 59 -2.21 5.98 9.96
N VAL A 60 -3.36 5.38 9.69
CA VAL A 60 -4.09 5.60 8.42
C VAL A 60 -4.36 7.10 8.24
N PHE A 61 -4.89 7.76 9.26
CA PHE A 61 -5.16 9.21 9.19
C PHE A 61 -3.89 10.03 9.01
N LEU A 62 -2.80 9.72 9.72
CA LEU A 62 -1.51 10.39 9.54
C LEU A 62 -1.02 10.29 8.09
N VAL A 63 -1.16 9.12 7.46
CA VAL A 63 -0.80 8.92 6.05
C VAL A 63 -1.70 9.73 5.10
N LEU A 64 -2.99 9.83 5.41
CA LEU A 64 -3.94 10.63 4.62
C LEU A 64 -3.68 12.14 4.72
N LEU A 65 -3.25 12.61 5.89
CA LEU A 65 -2.94 14.02 6.16
C LEU A 65 -1.52 14.44 5.71
N ALA A 66 -0.59 13.49 5.62
CA ALA A 66 0.81 13.78 5.34
C ALA A 66 1.03 14.48 3.99
N ASN A 67 1.99 15.40 3.98
CA ASN A 67 2.43 16.15 2.79
C ASN A 67 1.27 16.89 2.10
N ASP A 68 0.47 17.65 2.87
CA ASP A 68 -0.70 18.38 2.36
C ASP A 68 -1.66 17.46 1.59
N TYR A 69 -2.17 16.44 2.29
CA TYR A 69 -3.14 15.50 1.75
C TYR A 69 -2.71 14.81 0.46
N ARG A 70 -1.39 14.62 0.23
CA ARG A 70 -0.85 14.13 -1.06
C ARG A 70 -1.55 12.88 -1.58
N VAL A 71 -1.85 11.93 -0.69
CA VAL A 71 -2.54 10.69 -1.05
C VAL A 71 -3.95 10.97 -1.56
N LEU A 72 -4.69 11.86 -0.91
CA LEU A 72 -6.02 12.27 -1.32
C LEU A 72 -6.00 13.12 -2.60
N ARG A 73 -5.02 14.03 -2.76
CA ARG A 73 -4.83 14.84 -3.97
C ARG A 73 -4.50 13.99 -5.21
N ASN A 74 -3.84 12.85 -5.02
CA ASN A 74 -3.52 11.92 -6.10
C ASN A 74 -4.71 11.06 -6.58
N PHE A 75 -5.87 11.15 -5.93
CA PHE A 75 -7.06 10.42 -6.35
C PHE A 75 -7.59 10.94 -7.69
N ARG A 76 -7.50 10.11 -8.74
CA ARG A 76 -7.89 10.46 -10.12
C ARG A 76 -9.37 10.22 -10.44
N GLY A 77 -10.12 9.56 -9.55
CA GLY A 77 -11.54 9.26 -9.79
C GLY A 77 -11.82 8.08 -10.72
N ASN A 78 -10.81 7.26 -11.05
CA ASN A 78 -10.97 6.03 -11.85
C ASN A 78 -11.75 4.92 -11.11
N SER A 79 -11.87 5.03 -9.79
CA SER A 79 -12.63 4.12 -8.93
C SER A 79 -13.43 4.92 -7.90
N SER A 80 -14.26 4.23 -7.09
CA SER A 80 -14.93 4.90 -5.97
C SER A 80 -13.90 5.34 -4.92
N LEU A 81 -14.19 6.44 -4.21
CA LEU A 81 -13.30 6.91 -3.15
C LEU A 81 -13.12 5.85 -2.05
N ALA A 82 -14.18 5.12 -1.71
CA ALA A 82 -14.12 4.00 -0.77
C ALA A 82 -13.17 2.89 -1.24
N THR A 83 -13.17 2.55 -2.53
CA THR A 83 -12.22 1.57 -3.12
C THR A 83 -10.79 2.05 -2.98
N TYR A 84 -10.52 3.30 -3.36
CA TYR A 84 -9.19 3.90 -3.25
C TYR A 84 -8.68 3.90 -1.81
N LEU A 85 -9.52 4.37 -0.88
CA LEU A 85 -9.22 4.44 0.54
C LEU A 85 -9.00 3.05 1.16
N THR A 86 -9.77 2.04 0.74
CA THR A 86 -9.56 0.64 1.16
C THR A 86 -8.13 0.18 0.84
N VAL A 87 -7.67 0.44 -0.38
CA VAL A 87 -6.32 0.04 -0.82
C VAL A 87 -5.24 0.76 -0.04
N VAL A 88 -5.39 2.09 0.14
CA VAL A 88 -4.45 2.89 0.94
C VAL A 88 -4.38 2.37 2.37
N SER A 89 -5.53 2.23 3.05
CA SER A 89 -5.58 1.82 4.44
C SER A 89 -5.04 0.41 4.66
N ARG A 90 -5.38 -0.54 3.77
CA ARG A 90 -4.83 -1.91 3.85
C ARG A 90 -3.31 -1.90 3.79
N ARG A 91 -2.70 -1.07 2.93
CA ARG A 91 -1.24 -0.98 2.81
C ARG A 91 -0.61 -0.48 4.11
N VAL A 92 -1.18 0.59 4.69
CA VAL A 92 -0.71 1.16 5.96
C VAL A 92 -0.81 0.13 7.08
N VAL A 93 -1.97 -0.53 7.19
CA VAL A 93 -2.24 -1.53 8.23
C VAL A 93 -1.30 -2.73 8.12
N VAL A 94 -1.13 -3.29 6.91
CA VAL A 94 -0.20 -4.40 6.67
C VAL A 94 1.22 -4.01 7.08
N LYS A 95 1.68 -2.83 6.64
CA LYS A 95 3.02 -2.34 6.99
C LYS A 95 3.20 -2.26 8.51
N LYS A 96 2.25 -1.65 9.22
CA LYS A 96 2.33 -1.52 10.68
C LYS A 96 2.25 -2.84 11.42
N MET A 97 1.41 -3.77 11.00
CA MET A 97 1.35 -5.11 11.61
C MET A 97 2.66 -5.87 11.43
N VAL A 98 3.30 -5.76 10.26
CA VAL A 98 4.61 -6.39 10.00
C VAL A 98 5.70 -5.72 10.85
N GLU A 99 5.74 -4.38 10.91
CA GLU A 99 6.69 -3.64 11.75
C GLU A 99 6.56 -4.01 13.24
N ARG A 100 5.33 -4.07 13.76
CA ARG A 100 5.07 -4.46 15.16
C ARG A 100 5.57 -5.88 15.44
N ARG A 101 5.23 -6.84 14.58
CA ARG A 101 5.70 -8.23 14.72
C ARG A 101 7.21 -8.36 14.64
N MET A 102 7.87 -7.58 13.78
CA MET A 102 9.33 -7.53 13.72
C MET A 102 9.93 -6.92 14.98
N ALA A 103 9.34 -5.84 15.51
CA ALA A 103 9.78 -5.22 16.75
C ALA A 103 9.61 -6.16 17.96
N GLU A 104 8.52 -6.91 18.03
CA GLU A 104 8.30 -7.96 19.05
C GLU A 104 9.34 -9.09 18.92
N ALA A 105 9.65 -9.52 17.69
CA ALA A 105 10.67 -10.55 17.44
C ALA A 105 12.10 -10.06 17.75
N LEU A 106 12.41 -8.79 17.44
CA LEU A 106 13.71 -8.15 17.71
C LEU A 106 13.87 -7.72 19.16
N GLY A 107 12.78 -7.45 19.88
CA GLY A 107 12.77 -7.26 21.33
C GLY A 107 13.28 -8.50 22.09
N HIS A 108 13.25 -9.67 21.45
CA HIS A 108 13.84 -10.91 21.95
C HIS A 108 15.20 -11.28 21.32
N VAL A 109 15.66 -10.60 20.26
CA VAL A 109 16.96 -10.89 19.62
C VAL A 109 17.66 -9.59 19.25
N SER A 110 18.62 -9.20 20.10
CA SER A 110 19.66 -8.24 19.74
C SER A 110 20.35 -8.71 18.46
N THR A 111 20.37 -7.89 17.41
CA THR A 111 21.59 -7.54 16.64
C THR A 111 21.26 -6.53 15.53
N LYS A 112 21.84 -5.34 15.69
CA LYS A 112 21.99 -4.28 14.69
C LYS A 112 22.92 -4.74 13.55
N SER A 113 22.39 -5.33 12.47
CA SER A 113 23.16 -5.48 11.22
C SER A 113 22.34 -5.52 9.91
N LYS A 114 20.99 -5.51 9.95
CA LYS A 114 20.16 -5.55 8.72
C LYS A 114 19.54 -4.20 8.32
N MET A 115 19.87 -3.12 9.04
CA MET A 115 19.12 -1.87 9.05
C MET A 115 19.40 -0.93 7.86
N GLU A 116 20.51 -1.11 7.13
CA GLU A 116 20.88 -0.26 5.98
C GLU A 116 20.23 -0.68 4.66
N TYR A 117 19.84 -1.95 4.49
CA TYR A 117 19.22 -2.40 3.23
C TYR A 117 17.70 -2.15 3.19
N ALA A 118 17.02 -2.22 4.35
CA ALA A 118 15.56 -2.10 4.44
C ALA A 118 15.02 -0.65 4.42
N SER A 119 15.88 0.33 4.74
CA SER A 119 15.51 1.75 4.80
C SER A 119 15.48 2.41 3.41
N GLU A 120 16.38 2.03 2.50
CA GLU A 120 16.26 2.37 1.07
C GLU A 120 15.13 1.60 0.36
N GLU A 121 14.81 0.39 0.84
CA GLU A 121 13.76 -0.49 0.31
C GLU A 121 12.37 0.17 0.41
N HIS A 122 12.04 0.81 1.54
CA HIS A 122 10.74 1.45 1.75
C HIS A 122 10.55 2.78 1.01
N ALA A 123 11.62 3.55 0.80
CA ALA A 123 11.56 4.83 0.09
C ALA A 123 11.36 4.62 -1.42
N ARG A 124 11.94 3.55 -2.00
CA ARG A 124 11.73 3.20 -3.42
C ARG A 124 10.37 2.55 -3.70
N HIS A 125 9.71 2.00 -2.67
CA HIS A 125 8.33 1.48 -2.71
C HIS A 125 7.25 2.55 -2.82
N GLN A 126 7.60 3.80 -2.55
CA GLN A 126 6.66 4.90 -2.45
C GLN A 126 6.21 5.48 -3.80
N GLN A 127 6.82 5.05 -4.92
CA GLN A 127 6.64 5.67 -6.23
C GLN A 127 5.78 4.92 -7.27
N VAL A 128 5.25 3.72 -7.00
CA VAL A 128 4.40 3.03 -7.99
C VAL A 128 3.07 2.67 -7.35
N VAL A 129 2.21 3.69 -7.27
CA VAL A 129 0.78 3.55 -7.03
C VAL A 129 0.11 3.67 -8.40
N GLU A 130 0.13 2.56 -9.13
CA GLU A 130 -0.74 2.35 -10.28
C GLU A 130 -1.91 1.46 -9.89
N ASP A 131 -3.02 1.67 -10.59
CA ASP A 131 -4.24 0.89 -10.44
C ASP A 131 -3.89 -0.61 -10.44
N GLN A 132 -4.46 -1.41 -9.53
CA GLN A 132 -4.15 -2.85 -9.51
C GLN A 132 -4.43 -3.52 -10.86
N GLU A 133 -5.39 -3.01 -11.62
CA GLU A 133 -5.69 -3.44 -13.00
C GLU A 133 -4.61 -3.01 -14.00
N GLU A 134 -4.06 -1.81 -13.87
CA GLU A 134 -2.97 -1.30 -14.70
C GLU A 134 -1.67 -2.07 -14.42
N ILE A 135 -1.35 -2.29 -13.14
CA ILE A 135 -0.23 -3.13 -12.71
C ILE A 135 -0.39 -4.56 -13.22
N GLN A 136 -1.59 -5.16 -13.12
CA GLN A 136 -1.83 -6.51 -13.67
C GLN A 136 -1.62 -6.57 -15.18
N ASN A 137 -2.12 -5.59 -15.93
CA ASN A 137 -1.93 -5.53 -17.37
C ASN A 137 -0.46 -5.35 -17.77
N MET A 138 0.31 -4.59 -16.97
CA MET A 138 1.74 -4.41 -17.16
C MET A 138 2.55 -5.66 -16.78
N ILE A 139 2.16 -6.37 -15.72
CA ILE A 139 2.75 -7.65 -15.31
C ILE A 139 2.57 -8.70 -16.41
N ARG A 140 1.40 -8.75 -17.07
CA ARG A 140 1.13 -9.69 -18.18
C ARG A 140 2.07 -9.53 -19.38
N GLN A 141 2.73 -8.38 -19.52
CA GLN A 141 3.66 -8.10 -20.60
C GLN A 141 5.12 -8.43 -20.24
N LEU A 142 5.38 -8.86 -19.00
CA LEU A 142 6.70 -9.29 -18.56
C LEU A 142 6.96 -10.78 -18.86
N PRO A 143 8.24 -11.19 -18.96
CA PRO A 143 8.60 -12.59 -18.97
C PRO A 143 8.01 -13.31 -17.75
N PRO A 144 7.55 -14.57 -17.87
CA PRO A 144 6.84 -15.28 -16.80
C PRO A 144 7.57 -15.31 -15.45
N ALA A 145 8.90 -15.47 -15.47
CA ALA A 145 9.72 -15.50 -14.26
C ALA A 145 9.78 -14.13 -13.55
N ASP A 146 9.90 -13.03 -14.31
CA ASP A 146 9.92 -11.67 -13.77
C ASP A 146 8.53 -11.26 -13.29
N ALA A 147 7.49 -11.62 -14.05
CA ALA A 147 6.09 -11.35 -13.73
C ALA A 147 5.69 -11.93 -12.38
N GLN A 148 6.08 -13.18 -12.10
CA GLN A 148 5.74 -13.86 -10.86
C GLN A 148 6.37 -13.19 -9.63
N ILE A 149 7.64 -12.79 -9.72
CA ILE A 149 8.35 -12.07 -8.65
C ILE A 149 7.68 -10.72 -8.39
N VAL A 150 7.35 -9.99 -9.45
CA VAL A 150 6.70 -8.67 -9.37
C VAL A 150 5.29 -8.80 -8.80
N GLU A 151 4.53 -9.82 -9.17
CA GLU A 151 3.19 -10.08 -8.64
C GLU A 151 3.23 -10.41 -7.15
N GLN A 152 4.09 -11.34 -6.74
CA GLN A 152 4.27 -11.69 -5.33
C GLN A 152 4.66 -10.46 -4.49
N TYR A 153 5.45 -9.57 -5.08
CA TYR A 153 5.89 -8.37 -4.40
C TYR A 153 4.84 -7.26 -4.35
N HIS A 154 4.31 -6.83 -5.50
CA HIS A 154 3.44 -5.67 -5.61
C HIS A 154 1.95 -5.97 -5.38
N LEU A 155 1.47 -7.15 -5.76
CA LEU A 155 0.06 -7.52 -5.56
C LEU A 155 -0.15 -8.27 -4.25
N GLN A 156 0.78 -9.17 -3.90
CA GLN A 156 0.65 -10.01 -2.69
C GLN A 156 1.37 -9.41 -1.47
N GLY A 157 2.26 -8.42 -1.67
CA GLY A 157 2.95 -7.73 -0.58
C GLY A 157 3.94 -8.60 0.19
N LYS A 158 4.53 -9.60 -0.47
CA LYS A 158 5.51 -10.52 0.13
C LYS A 158 6.89 -9.88 0.23
N SER A 159 7.68 -10.27 1.23
CA SER A 159 9.08 -9.83 1.36
C SER A 159 10.01 -10.62 0.42
N TYR A 160 11.23 -10.12 0.18
CA TYR A 160 12.22 -10.85 -0.63
C TYR A 160 12.53 -12.23 -0.06
N GLN A 161 12.59 -12.39 1.27
CA GLN A 161 12.76 -13.70 1.91
C GLN A 161 11.61 -14.65 1.61
N GLN A 162 10.37 -14.16 1.63
CA GLN A 162 9.20 -14.98 1.31
C GLN A 162 9.19 -15.40 -0.16
N ILE A 163 9.48 -14.44 -1.06
CA ILE A 163 9.59 -14.71 -2.51
C ILE A 163 10.74 -15.68 -2.79
N SER A 164 11.89 -15.50 -2.13
CA SER A 164 13.06 -16.37 -2.24
C SER A 164 12.73 -17.79 -1.81
N SER A 165 12.05 -17.95 -0.68
CA SER A 165 11.66 -19.26 -0.14
C SER A 165 10.59 -19.94 -0.99
N GLU A 166 9.70 -19.18 -1.61
CA GLU A 166 8.56 -19.71 -2.36
C GLU A 166 8.89 -20.03 -3.81
N LEU A 167 9.76 -19.23 -4.44
CA LEU A 167 10.22 -19.44 -5.81
C LEU A 167 11.56 -20.18 -5.90
N ASP A 168 12.14 -20.54 -4.76
CA ASP A 168 13.47 -21.19 -4.64
C ASP A 168 14.57 -20.45 -5.42
N ILE A 169 14.54 -19.11 -5.33
CA ILE A 169 15.53 -18.23 -5.97
C ILE A 169 16.34 -17.48 -4.92
N PRO A 170 17.62 -17.17 -5.19
CA PRO A 170 18.44 -16.37 -4.27
C PRO A 170 17.84 -14.98 -3.98
N GLU A 171 17.81 -14.57 -2.71
CA GLU A 171 17.26 -13.26 -2.29
C GLU A 171 17.93 -12.09 -3.03
N ASN A 172 19.23 -12.20 -3.32
CA ASN A 172 20.02 -11.22 -4.05
C ASN A 172 19.61 -11.07 -5.54
N SER A 173 18.83 -12.00 -6.09
CA SER A 173 18.34 -11.95 -7.48
C SER A 173 17.02 -11.19 -7.62
N ILE A 174 16.29 -11.00 -6.53
CA ILE A 174 14.94 -10.41 -6.51
C ILE A 174 15.01 -8.91 -6.78
N GLY A 175 15.91 -8.19 -6.10
CA GLY A 175 16.10 -6.75 -6.29
C GLY A 175 16.43 -6.34 -7.74
N PRO A 176 17.45 -6.96 -8.37
CA PRO A 176 17.75 -6.74 -9.78
C PRO A 176 16.57 -7.05 -10.71
N THR A 177 15.81 -8.11 -10.42
CA THR A 177 14.64 -8.51 -11.21
C THR A 177 13.51 -7.50 -11.14
N LEU A 178 13.18 -7.01 -9.94
CA LEU A 178 12.20 -5.95 -9.76
C LEU A 178 12.61 -4.63 -10.43
N SER A 179 13.91 -4.29 -10.37
CA SER A 179 14.42 -3.10 -11.06
C SER A 179 14.30 -3.21 -12.58
N ARG A 180 14.64 -4.37 -13.16
CA ARG A 180 14.50 -4.62 -14.61
C ARG A 180 13.02 -4.61 -15.03
N ALA A 181 12.16 -5.26 -14.26
CA ALA A 181 10.73 -5.28 -14.50
C ALA A 181 10.13 -3.87 -14.50
N ARG A 182 10.49 -3.03 -13.52
CA ARG A 182 10.03 -1.64 -13.44
C ARG A 182 10.47 -0.79 -14.63
N ASN A 183 11.70 -0.98 -15.13
CA ASN A 183 12.17 -0.25 -16.31
C ASN A 183 11.36 -0.62 -17.56
N ARG A 184 11.10 -1.92 -17.78
CA ARG A 184 10.26 -2.40 -18.88
C ARG A 184 8.82 -1.89 -18.80
N MET A 185 8.27 -1.91 -17.59
CA MET A 185 6.95 -1.36 -17.30
C MET A 185 6.83 0.13 -17.67
N ARG A 186 7.85 0.93 -17.36
CA ARG A 186 7.89 2.36 -17.72
C ARG A 186 8.06 2.59 -19.22
N GLU A 187 8.89 1.80 -19.90
CA GLU A 187 9.09 1.88 -21.35
C GLU A 187 7.80 1.56 -22.12
N ASN A 188 7.02 0.56 -21.66
CA ASN A 188 5.73 0.21 -22.27
C ASN A 188 4.64 1.26 -22.01
N GLN A 189 4.68 1.99 -20.89
CA GLN A 189 3.80 3.12 -20.65
C GLN A 189 4.04 4.27 -21.63
N SER A 190 5.30 4.59 -21.94
CA SER A 190 5.62 5.64 -22.92
C SER A 190 5.13 5.29 -24.34
N ASN A 191 5.16 4.01 -24.71
CA ASN A 191 4.66 3.56 -26.02
C ASN A 191 3.13 3.55 -26.10
N THR A 192 2.42 3.21 -25.02
CA THR A 192 0.95 3.11 -25.03
C THR A 192 0.26 4.49 -25.02
N ARG A 193 0.94 5.54 -24.53
CA ARG A 193 0.41 6.92 -24.45
C ARG A 193 0.54 7.73 -25.75
N THR A 194 1.24 7.21 -26.76
CA THR A 194 1.57 7.92 -28.01
C THR A 194 0.73 7.44 -29.19
N LEU A 195 -0.31 6.62 -28.95
CA LEU A 195 -1.25 6.13 -29.95
C LEU A 195 -2.67 6.59 -29.64
#